data_AF-A0ABD3P1D8-F1
#
_entry.id   AF-A0ABD3P1D8-F1
#
_cell.length_a   1.000
_cell.length_b   1.000
_cell.length_c   1.000
_cell.angle_alpha   90.00
_cell.angle_beta   90.00
_cell.angle_gamma   90.00
#
_symmetry.space_group_name_H-M   'P 1'
#
loop_
_entity.id
_entity.type
_entity.pdbx_description
1 polymer ?
#
loop_
_entity_poly.entity_id
_entity_poly.type
_entity_poly.pdbx_seq_one_letter_code
_entity_poly.pdbx_strand_id
1 'polypeptide(L)'
;MSIKDKFQSYLAALDGSPKDFSSVEHLFEDLYHPAFVLKEKKNIVGREQMKQIHAKAFELRSKATLLICTTSSDAIEFKFRMTNNHWEIDTHCIAEDFSEEVCHMFEQVYHDDFVYQADGNPANKQQMKQFQTDFFKVGSKATLLLFKEVSPDTIEFKFRMVNSKIDVIVHNIAKVIDNKLIASEPVDQSSIASVGSIRKFCQAYETEMATASIGKLPLVEDDQDSGVATAPR
;
A
#
# COMPACT_ATOMS: atom_id res chain seq x y z
N MET A 1 7.14 19.98 4.22
CA MET A 1 8.24 19.15 4.74
C MET A 1 8.32 17.90 3.88
N SER A 2 9.49 17.53 3.34
CA SER A 2 9.59 16.34 2.49
C SER A 2 9.40 15.07 3.32
N ILE A 3 9.02 13.97 2.69
CA ILE A 3 8.88 12.67 3.36
C ILE A 3 10.22 12.19 3.96
N LYS A 4 11.35 12.53 3.32
CA LYS A 4 12.70 12.33 3.87
C LYS A 4 12.88 13.11 5.18
N ASP A 5 12.51 14.38 5.22
CA ASP A 5 12.64 15.21 6.43
C ASP A 5 11.74 14.72 7.56
N LYS A 6 10.51 14.29 7.23
CA LYS A 6 9.58 13.67 8.18
C LYS A 6 10.16 12.39 8.76
N PHE A 7 10.71 11.51 7.92
CA PHE A 7 11.32 10.26 8.35
C PHE A 7 12.55 10.49 9.23
N GLN A 8 13.42 11.43 8.85
CA GLN A 8 14.57 11.83 9.66
C GLN A 8 14.15 12.40 11.02
N SER A 9 13.13 13.25 11.05
CA SER A 9 12.59 13.83 12.28
C SER A 9 12.02 12.74 13.19
N TYR A 10 11.30 11.78 12.61
CA TYR A 10 10.77 10.63 13.35
C TYR A 10 11.88 9.74 13.93
N LEU A 11 12.88 9.37 13.13
CA LEU A 11 14.01 8.56 13.62
C LEU A 11 14.84 9.28 14.68
N ALA A 12 15.01 10.59 14.56
CA ALA A 12 15.73 11.38 15.57
C ALA A 12 15.06 11.35 16.95
N ALA A 13 13.75 11.11 17.01
CA ALA A 13 13.04 10.94 18.28
C ALA A 13 13.45 9.66 19.03
N LEU A 14 13.87 8.61 18.29
CA LEU A 14 14.48 7.39 18.81
C LEU A 14 15.97 7.64 19.09
N ASP A 15 16.28 8.44 20.11
CA ASP A 15 17.66 8.78 20.52
C ASP A 15 18.16 7.96 21.73
N GLY A 16 17.33 7.06 22.27
CA GLY A 16 17.60 6.28 23.48
C GLY A 16 17.26 6.98 24.80
N SER A 17 16.74 8.21 24.77
CA SER A 17 16.23 8.88 25.97
C SER A 17 14.85 8.31 26.36
N PRO A 18 14.49 8.31 27.65
CA PRO A 18 13.13 7.96 28.07
C PRO A 18 12.14 8.98 27.50
N LYS A 19 11.14 8.50 26.74
CA LYS A 19 10.01 9.28 26.24
C LYS A 19 8.76 8.42 26.24
N ASP A 20 7.60 9.03 26.53
CA ASP A 20 6.31 8.41 26.26
C ASP A 20 6.01 8.53 24.76
N PHE A 21 5.49 7.46 24.16
CA PHE A 21 5.09 7.47 22.75
C PHE A 21 4.08 8.57 22.45
N SER A 22 3.18 8.90 23.38
CA SER A 22 2.21 9.99 23.21
C SER A 22 2.87 11.33 22.86
N SER A 23 4.10 11.59 23.33
CA SER A 23 4.85 12.82 23.06
C SER A 23 5.38 12.92 21.62
N VAL A 24 5.49 11.78 20.92
CA VAL A 24 6.04 11.66 19.56
C VAL A 24 5.03 11.09 18.57
N GLU A 25 3.82 10.77 19.03
CA GLU A 25 2.76 10.15 18.23
C GLU A 25 2.39 11.00 17.01
N HIS A 26 2.37 12.32 17.14
CA HIS A 26 2.15 13.22 16.00
C HIS A 26 3.15 13.02 14.86
N LEU A 27 4.42 12.71 15.17
CA LEU A 27 5.44 12.41 14.14
C LEU A 27 5.15 11.08 13.45
N PHE A 28 4.58 10.11 14.17
CA PHE A 28 4.13 8.85 13.59
C PHE A 28 2.92 9.08 12.67
N GLU A 29 1.92 9.82 13.13
CA GLU A 29 0.71 10.13 12.37
C GLU A 29 1.03 10.92 11.08
N ASP A 30 2.01 11.83 11.15
CA ASP A 30 2.48 12.61 9.99
C ASP A 30 3.29 11.79 8.97
N LEU A 31 3.88 10.68 9.39
CA LEU A 31 4.73 9.81 8.57
C LEU A 31 3.96 8.63 7.97
N TYR A 32 3.04 8.03 8.72
CA TYR A 32 2.33 6.80 8.36
C TYR A 32 0.89 7.09 7.94
N HIS A 33 0.61 6.94 6.64
CA HIS A 33 -0.75 7.05 6.08
C HIS A 33 -1.72 6.04 6.76
N PRO A 34 -3.01 6.37 6.94
CA PRO A 34 -4.00 5.46 7.55
C PRO A 34 -4.08 4.07 6.90
N ALA A 35 -3.85 4.00 5.58
CA ALA A 35 -3.81 2.75 4.81
C ALA A 35 -2.42 2.09 4.75
N PHE A 36 -1.48 2.48 5.63
CA PHE A 36 -0.12 1.95 5.63
C PHE A 36 -0.09 0.43 5.84
N VAL A 37 0.80 -0.21 5.09
CA VAL A 37 1.07 -1.64 5.16
C VAL A 37 2.57 -1.88 4.97
N LEU A 38 3.22 -2.57 5.91
CA LEU A 38 4.55 -3.14 5.73
C LEU A 38 4.44 -4.58 5.26
N LYS A 39 5.11 -4.92 4.15
CA LYS A 39 5.24 -6.30 3.67
C LYS A 39 6.62 -6.83 4.04
N GLU A 40 6.66 -7.84 4.90
CA GLU A 40 7.88 -8.53 5.26
C GLU A 40 7.80 -9.99 4.80
N LYS A 41 8.37 -10.31 3.63
CA LYS A 41 8.36 -11.64 3.01
C LYS A 41 6.94 -12.24 2.87
N LYS A 42 6.42 -12.89 3.92
CA LYS A 42 5.09 -13.52 3.99
C LYS A 42 4.17 -12.89 5.02
N ASN A 43 4.65 -11.92 5.79
CA ASN A 43 3.90 -11.24 6.83
C ASN A 43 3.49 -9.86 6.33
N ILE A 44 2.31 -9.43 6.76
CA ILE A 44 1.81 -8.08 6.53
C ILE A 44 1.58 -7.46 7.90
N VAL A 45 2.24 -6.32 8.14
CA VAL A 45 2.09 -5.54 9.37
C VAL A 45 1.30 -4.29 9.02
N GLY A 46 0.09 -4.19 9.58
CA GLY A 46 -0.76 -3.02 9.43
C GLY A 46 -0.28 -1.84 10.29
N ARG A 47 -0.81 -0.65 10.00
CA ARG A 47 -0.47 0.59 10.70
C ARG A 47 -0.56 0.52 12.22
N GLU A 48 -1.66 0.02 12.78
CA GLU A 48 -1.84 -0.04 14.23
C GLU A 48 -0.85 -1.00 14.90
N GLN A 49 -0.52 -2.10 14.25
CA GLN A 49 0.51 -3.01 14.73
C GLN A 49 1.90 -2.37 14.64
N MET A 50 2.19 -1.63 13.56
CA MET A 50 3.43 -0.86 13.44
C MET A 50 3.55 0.19 14.55
N LYS A 51 2.43 0.86 14.89
CA LYS A 51 2.36 1.82 15.99
C LYS A 51 2.70 1.18 17.32
N GLN A 52 2.17 -0.02 17.60
CA GLN A 52 2.51 -0.78 18.81
C GLN A 52 3.99 -1.20 18.85
N ILE A 53 4.56 -1.65 17.74
CA ILE A 53 5.99 -1.98 17.63
C ILE A 53 6.84 -0.76 17.96
N HIS A 54 6.48 0.40 17.41
CA HIS A 54 7.19 1.65 17.65
C HIS A 54 7.04 2.12 19.10
N ALA A 55 5.84 2.09 19.66
CA ALA A 55 5.61 2.39 21.08
C ALA A 55 6.50 1.52 21.98
N LYS A 56 6.61 0.22 21.68
CA LYS A 56 7.50 -0.68 22.42
C LYS A 56 8.98 -0.33 22.27
N ALA A 57 9.41 0.10 21.08
CA ALA A 57 10.78 0.55 20.86
C ALA A 57 11.12 1.80 21.69
N PHE A 58 10.17 2.73 21.87
CA PHE A 58 10.35 3.88 22.76
C PHE A 58 10.45 3.46 24.24
N GLU A 59 9.60 2.54 24.70
CA GLU A 59 9.68 1.99 26.08
C GLU A 59 11.04 1.34 26.36
N LEU A 60 11.58 0.61 25.37
CA LEU A 60 12.88 -0.05 25.46
C LEU A 60 14.07 0.89 25.28
N ARG A 61 13.82 2.20 25.15
CA ARG A 61 14.86 3.23 24.96
C ARG A 61 15.74 2.91 23.75
N SER A 62 15.10 2.47 22.66
CA SER A 62 15.81 2.18 21.43
C SER A 62 16.34 3.46 20.80
N LYS A 63 17.55 3.36 20.24
CA LYS A 63 18.19 4.38 19.43
C LYS A 63 18.14 3.96 17.96
N ALA A 64 17.72 4.85 17.08
CA ALA A 64 17.79 4.66 15.64
C ALA A 64 18.95 5.47 15.04
N THR A 65 19.66 4.88 14.09
CA THR A 65 20.68 5.55 13.28
C THR A 65 20.36 5.29 11.82
N LEU A 66 20.11 6.36 11.07
CA LEU A 66 19.89 6.28 9.63
C LEU A 66 21.23 5.95 8.94
N LEU A 67 21.28 4.84 8.22
CA LEU A 67 22.47 4.38 7.48
C LEU A 67 22.41 4.82 6.02
N ILE A 68 21.25 4.66 5.38
CA ILE A 68 21.00 5.03 4.00
C ILE A 68 19.63 5.70 3.91
N CYS A 69 19.55 6.79 3.16
CA CYS A 69 18.29 7.35 2.69
C CYS A 69 18.48 7.89 1.29
N THR A 70 17.98 7.14 0.33
CA THR A 70 18.00 7.48 -1.09
C THR A 70 16.57 7.69 -1.56
N THR A 71 16.36 8.79 -2.27
CA THR A 71 15.07 9.16 -2.83
C THR A 71 15.20 9.09 -4.35
N SER A 72 14.37 8.28 -4.99
CA SER A 72 14.13 8.30 -6.44
C SER A 72 12.75 8.89 -6.73
N SER A 73 12.37 8.93 -8.00
CA SER A 73 11.04 9.38 -8.45
C SER A 73 9.91 8.41 -8.08
N ASP A 74 10.24 7.17 -7.75
CA ASP A 74 9.30 6.05 -7.58
C ASP A 74 9.38 5.38 -6.20
N ALA A 75 10.46 5.62 -5.44
CA ALA A 75 10.64 4.99 -4.16
C ALA A 75 11.51 5.82 -3.21
N ILE A 76 11.37 5.49 -1.93
CA ILE A 76 12.33 5.87 -0.91
C ILE A 76 12.90 4.60 -0.32
N GLU A 77 14.17 4.38 -0.57
CA GLU A 77 14.93 3.35 0.11
C GLU A 77 15.53 3.96 1.37
N PHE A 78 15.26 3.32 2.50
CA PHE A 78 15.90 3.66 3.75
C PHE A 78 16.44 2.41 4.43
N LYS A 79 17.68 2.54 4.90
CA LYS A 79 18.30 1.59 5.82
C LYS A 79 18.56 2.31 7.13
N PHE A 80 18.13 1.74 8.23
CA PHE A 80 18.46 2.25 9.54
C PHE A 80 18.79 1.11 10.48
N ARG A 81 19.64 1.41 11.45
CA ARG A 81 19.96 0.52 12.55
C ARG A 81 19.18 0.95 13.77
N MET A 82 18.49 0.03 14.42
CA MET A 82 17.94 0.24 15.75
C MET A 82 18.70 -0.59 16.77
N THR A 83 19.03 0.01 17.90
CA THR A 83 19.76 -0.63 19.00
C THR A 83 19.13 -0.31 20.34
N ASN A 84 19.12 -1.27 21.26
CA ASN A 84 18.97 -1.04 22.69
C ASN A 84 19.87 -2.00 23.47
N ASN A 85 19.68 -2.10 24.79
CA ASN A 85 20.50 -2.96 25.65
C ASN A 85 20.29 -4.47 25.43
N HIS A 86 19.30 -4.87 24.63
CA HIS A 86 18.90 -6.27 24.42
C HIS A 86 19.17 -6.75 23.00
N TRP A 87 19.11 -5.86 22.01
CA TRP A 87 19.23 -6.24 20.61
C TRP A 87 19.75 -5.11 19.73
N GLU A 88 20.26 -5.51 18.57
CA GLU A 88 20.61 -4.66 17.44
C GLU A 88 19.97 -5.25 16.18
N ILE A 89 19.31 -4.41 15.40
CA ILE A 89 18.68 -4.81 14.13
C ILE A 89 18.97 -3.78 13.05
N ASP A 90 19.32 -4.28 11.86
CA ASP A 90 19.35 -3.50 10.64
C ASP A 90 18.05 -3.71 9.88
N THR A 91 17.32 -2.62 9.67
CA THR A 91 16.09 -2.62 8.90
C THR A 91 16.34 -1.97 7.56
N HIS A 92 15.95 -2.67 6.50
CA HIS A 92 15.97 -2.17 5.13
C HIS A 92 14.55 -2.15 4.59
N CYS A 93 14.07 -0.94 4.28
CA CYS A 93 12.74 -0.73 3.73
C CYS A 93 12.84 0.02 2.41
N ILE A 94 11.93 -0.35 1.52
CA ILE A 94 11.66 0.38 0.29
C ILE A 94 10.20 0.78 0.40
N ALA A 95 9.95 2.07 0.59
CA ALA A 95 8.62 2.63 0.46
C ALA A 95 8.40 2.89 -1.03
N GLU A 96 7.69 1.98 -1.68
CA GLU A 96 7.22 2.14 -3.06
C GLU A 96 5.95 2.96 -2.99
N ASP A 97 5.94 4.11 -3.66
CA ASP A 97 4.70 4.77 -3.97
C ASP A 97 4.20 4.25 -5.31
N PHE A 98 2.90 4.36 -5.54
CA PHE A 98 2.42 4.52 -6.91
C PHE A 98 3.27 5.64 -7.51
N SER A 99 4.14 5.36 -8.49
CA SER A 99 5.18 6.34 -8.86
C SER A 99 4.53 7.69 -9.15
N GLU A 100 5.17 8.80 -8.75
CA GLU A 100 4.59 10.14 -8.92
C GLU A 100 4.12 10.35 -10.36
N GLU A 101 4.87 9.79 -11.32
CA GLU A 101 4.53 9.73 -12.74
C GLU A 101 3.21 8.98 -13.02
N VAL A 102 3.02 7.77 -12.46
CA VAL A 102 1.78 7.00 -12.64
C VAL A 102 0.60 7.67 -11.94
N CYS A 103 0.81 8.23 -10.74
CA CYS A 103 -0.20 9.05 -10.07
C CYS A 103 -0.59 10.25 -10.93
N HIS A 104 0.38 11.00 -11.46
CA HIS A 104 0.14 12.16 -12.29
C HIS A 104 -0.61 11.79 -13.59
N MET A 105 -0.22 10.70 -14.26
CA MET A 105 -0.94 10.18 -15.43
C MET A 105 -2.39 9.80 -15.09
N PHE A 106 -2.63 9.18 -13.94
CA PHE A 106 -3.99 8.86 -13.50
C PHE A 106 -4.82 10.14 -13.30
N GLU A 107 -4.27 11.15 -12.63
CA GLU A 107 -4.97 12.43 -12.39
C GLU A 107 -5.25 13.22 -13.68
N GLN A 108 -4.43 13.04 -14.72
CA GLN A 108 -4.67 13.63 -16.04
C GLN A 108 -5.82 12.95 -16.80
N VAL A 109 -6.05 11.66 -16.57
CA VAL A 109 -7.06 10.88 -17.31
C VAL A 109 -8.46 10.97 -16.67
N TYR A 110 -8.56 11.01 -15.34
CA TYR A 110 -9.85 10.92 -14.64
C TYR A 110 -10.29 12.25 -14.01
N HIS A 111 -11.51 12.68 -14.32
CA HIS A 111 -12.18 13.81 -13.67
C HIS A 111 -12.48 13.46 -12.20
N ASP A 112 -12.50 14.45 -11.31
CA ASP A 112 -12.70 14.22 -9.86
C ASP A 112 -14.03 13.53 -9.55
N ASP A 113 -15.08 13.90 -10.28
CA ASP A 113 -16.42 13.30 -10.22
C ASP A 113 -16.58 12.02 -11.07
N PHE A 114 -15.49 11.37 -11.47
CA PHE A 114 -15.56 10.20 -12.35
C PHE A 114 -16.38 9.04 -11.75
N VAL A 115 -17.25 8.45 -12.59
CA VAL A 115 -18.02 7.24 -12.25
C VAL A 115 -17.88 6.18 -13.34
N TYR A 116 -17.41 5.00 -12.96
CA TYR A 116 -17.47 3.79 -13.76
C TYR A 116 -18.74 3.01 -13.47
N GLN A 117 -19.64 2.90 -14.45
CA GLN A 117 -20.89 2.16 -14.33
C GLN A 117 -20.70 0.74 -14.83
N ALA A 118 -20.84 -0.26 -13.95
CA ALA A 118 -20.91 -1.64 -14.39
C ALA A 118 -21.80 -2.48 -13.48
N ASP A 119 -22.82 -3.09 -14.07
CA ASP A 119 -23.69 -4.11 -13.46
C ASP A 119 -24.28 -3.68 -12.11
N GLY A 120 -24.92 -2.50 -12.08
CA GLY A 120 -25.58 -1.94 -10.89
C GLY A 120 -24.65 -1.55 -9.74
N ASN A 121 -23.33 -1.72 -9.89
CA ASN A 121 -22.33 -1.40 -8.89
C ASN A 121 -21.40 -0.30 -9.45
N PRO A 122 -21.72 0.99 -9.24
CA PRO A 122 -20.84 2.06 -9.68
C PRO A 122 -19.53 2.05 -8.89
N ALA A 123 -18.43 2.44 -9.55
CA ALA A 123 -17.15 2.71 -8.91
C ALA A 123 -16.72 4.16 -9.16
N ASN A 124 -16.34 4.87 -8.10
CA ASN A 124 -15.84 6.25 -8.21
C ASN A 124 -14.33 6.30 -8.56
N LYS A 125 -13.79 7.52 -8.75
CA LYS A 125 -12.36 7.75 -9.04
C LYS A 125 -11.42 7.06 -8.06
N GLN A 126 -11.68 7.14 -6.75
CA GLN A 126 -10.82 6.54 -5.73
C GLN A 126 -10.83 5.01 -5.81
N GLN A 127 -12.01 4.41 -6.00
CA GLN A 127 -12.15 2.97 -6.22
C GLN A 127 -11.46 2.52 -7.51
N MET A 128 -11.55 3.32 -8.58
CA MET A 128 -10.82 3.08 -9.83
C MET A 128 -9.30 3.11 -9.63
N LYS A 129 -8.80 4.10 -8.87
CA LYS A 129 -7.38 4.20 -8.52
C LYS A 129 -6.90 2.98 -7.75
N GLN A 130 -7.71 2.52 -6.78
CA GLN A 130 -7.43 1.31 -6.02
C GLN A 130 -7.39 0.07 -6.93
N PHE A 131 -8.37 -0.11 -7.82
CA PHE A 131 -8.39 -1.23 -8.77
C PHE A 131 -7.12 -1.27 -9.63
N GLN A 132 -6.72 -0.14 -10.20
CA GLN A 132 -5.50 -0.07 -11.00
C GLN A 132 -4.27 -0.38 -10.16
N THR A 133 -4.24 0.10 -8.91
CA THR A 133 -3.16 -0.18 -7.95
C THR A 133 -2.98 -1.67 -7.71
N ASP A 134 -4.08 -2.40 -7.48
CA ASP A 134 -3.99 -3.83 -7.24
C ASP A 134 -3.59 -4.61 -8.49
N PHE A 135 -3.97 -4.13 -9.69
CA PHE A 135 -3.50 -4.71 -10.94
C PHE A 135 -2.01 -4.52 -11.21
N PHE A 136 -1.45 -3.36 -10.84
CA PHE A 136 0.00 -3.15 -10.92
C PHE A 136 0.76 -4.10 -9.98
N LYS A 137 0.30 -4.28 -8.74
CA LYS A 137 0.94 -5.17 -7.75
C LYS A 137 1.04 -6.62 -8.22
N VAL A 138 0.09 -7.09 -9.04
CA VAL A 138 0.07 -8.46 -9.56
C VAL A 138 0.73 -8.59 -10.93
N GLY A 139 1.41 -7.54 -11.40
CA GLY A 139 2.16 -7.53 -12.65
C GLY A 139 1.26 -7.57 -13.90
N SER A 140 0.09 -6.93 -13.82
CA SER A 140 -0.84 -6.89 -14.96
C SER A 140 -0.30 -6.06 -16.11
N LYS A 141 -0.52 -6.57 -17.32
CA LYS A 141 -0.25 -5.85 -18.57
C LYS A 141 -1.57 -5.52 -19.25
N ALA A 142 -1.77 -4.24 -19.55
CA ALA A 142 -2.86 -3.77 -20.39
C ALA A 142 -2.36 -3.48 -21.81
N THR A 143 -3.09 -3.95 -22.82
CA THR A 143 -2.84 -3.63 -24.23
C THR A 143 -4.09 -2.97 -24.79
N LEU A 144 -3.97 -1.73 -25.24
CA LEU A 144 -5.02 -1.04 -25.97
C LEU A 144 -5.25 -1.73 -27.33
N LEU A 145 -6.48 -2.15 -27.59
CA LEU A 145 -6.89 -2.83 -28.81
C LEU A 145 -7.69 -1.92 -29.75
N LEU A 146 -8.43 -0.97 -29.18
CA LEU A 146 -9.23 0.01 -29.90
C LEU A 146 -9.22 1.31 -29.12
N PHE A 147 -9.10 2.42 -29.84
CA PHE A 147 -9.42 3.76 -29.34
C PHE A 147 -10.06 4.53 -30.48
N LYS A 148 -11.22 5.11 -30.21
CA LYS A 148 -12.01 5.83 -31.21
C LYS A 148 -12.74 6.99 -30.55
N GLU A 149 -12.59 8.18 -31.11
CA GLU A 149 -13.48 9.30 -30.82
C GLU A 149 -14.81 9.08 -31.53
N VAL A 150 -15.90 8.98 -30.77
CA VAL A 150 -17.27 8.78 -31.29
C VAL A 150 -17.94 10.12 -31.53
N SER A 151 -17.73 11.07 -30.61
CA SER A 151 -18.17 12.46 -30.68
C SER A 151 -17.24 13.33 -29.80
N PRO A 152 -17.34 14.67 -29.82
CA PRO A 152 -16.46 15.54 -29.03
C PRO A 152 -16.45 15.25 -27.52
N ASP A 153 -17.52 14.67 -26.99
CA ASP A 153 -17.72 14.34 -25.57
C ASP A 153 -17.69 12.83 -25.29
N THR A 154 -17.40 11.99 -26.30
CA THR A 154 -17.54 10.53 -26.18
C THR A 154 -16.43 9.79 -26.90
N ILE A 155 -15.78 8.88 -26.18
CA ILE A 155 -14.79 7.96 -26.73
C ILE A 155 -15.23 6.50 -26.53
N GLU A 156 -14.75 5.64 -27.41
CA GLU A 156 -14.92 4.20 -27.34
C GLU A 156 -13.53 3.56 -27.31
N PHE A 157 -13.30 2.65 -26.38
CA PHE A 157 -12.01 1.99 -26.25
C PHE A 157 -12.14 0.53 -25.85
N LYS A 158 -11.20 -0.28 -26.32
CA LYS A 158 -11.05 -1.70 -25.95
C LYS A 158 -9.65 -1.92 -25.46
N PHE A 159 -9.50 -2.68 -24.38
CA PHE A 159 -8.19 -3.15 -23.95
C PHE A 159 -8.26 -4.62 -23.53
N ARG A 160 -7.14 -5.31 -23.69
CA ARG A 160 -6.90 -6.62 -23.09
C ARG A 160 -6.07 -6.43 -21.83
N MET A 161 -6.49 -7.03 -20.73
CA MET A 161 -5.74 -7.07 -19.48
C MET A 161 -5.32 -8.51 -19.19
N VAL A 162 -4.02 -8.72 -18.99
CA VAL A 162 -3.43 -10.04 -18.77
C VAL A 162 -2.55 -10.01 -17.53
N ASN A 163 -2.70 -11.00 -16.66
CA ASN A 163 -1.78 -11.33 -15.60
C ASN A 163 -1.76 -12.86 -15.38
N SER A 164 -1.16 -13.33 -14.28
CA SER A 164 -1.07 -14.77 -13.97
C SER A 164 -2.42 -15.44 -13.65
N LYS A 165 -3.50 -14.67 -13.48
CA LYS A 165 -4.82 -15.13 -12.99
C LYS A 165 -5.96 -14.80 -13.94
N ILE A 166 -5.88 -13.69 -14.66
CA ILE A 166 -6.91 -13.25 -15.60
C ILE A 166 -6.32 -12.91 -16.97
N ASP A 167 -7.12 -13.16 -17.99
CA ASP A 167 -6.90 -12.74 -19.37
C ASP A 167 -8.25 -12.36 -19.95
N VAL A 168 -8.52 -11.05 -19.98
CA VAL A 168 -9.85 -10.51 -20.28
C VAL A 168 -9.74 -9.37 -21.28
N ILE A 169 -10.81 -9.19 -22.06
CA ILE A 169 -10.98 -8.04 -22.95
C ILE A 169 -12.16 -7.23 -22.42
N VAL A 170 -11.96 -5.94 -22.24
CA VAL A 170 -13.00 -5.00 -21.81
C VAL A 170 -13.22 -3.98 -22.91
N HIS A 171 -14.46 -3.88 -23.38
CA HIS A 171 -14.93 -2.88 -24.33
C HIS A 171 -15.80 -1.87 -23.63
N ASN A 172 -15.36 -0.61 -23.61
CA ASN A 172 -16.05 0.47 -22.94
C ASN A 172 -16.40 1.60 -23.91
N ILE A 173 -17.46 2.32 -23.53
CA ILE A 173 -17.74 3.69 -23.99
C ILE A 173 -17.56 4.62 -22.79
N ALA A 174 -16.98 5.79 -23.02
CA ALA A 174 -16.75 6.78 -21.98
C ALA A 174 -17.13 8.18 -22.43
N LYS A 175 -17.63 8.95 -21.46
CA LYS A 175 -17.88 10.38 -21.57
C LYS A 175 -16.68 11.17 -21.11
N VAL A 176 -16.42 12.28 -21.79
CA VAL A 176 -15.28 13.16 -21.55
C VAL A 176 -15.77 14.57 -21.23
N ILE A 177 -15.20 15.18 -20.20
CA ILE A 177 -15.34 16.60 -19.85
C ILE A 177 -13.96 17.16 -19.52
N ASP A 178 -13.63 18.37 -19.97
CA ASP A 178 -12.32 18.99 -19.74
C ASP A 178 -11.13 18.09 -20.12
N ASN A 179 -11.28 17.33 -21.21
CA ASN A 179 -10.34 16.30 -21.69
C ASN A 179 -10.06 15.15 -20.69
N LYS A 180 -10.93 14.94 -19.71
CA LYS A 180 -10.85 13.85 -18.74
C LYS A 180 -12.09 12.97 -18.80
N LEU A 181 -11.94 11.70 -18.44
CA LEU A 181 -13.07 10.78 -18.30
C LEU A 181 -13.92 11.21 -17.11
N ILE A 182 -15.22 11.41 -17.36
CA ILE A 182 -16.23 11.67 -16.31
C ILE A 182 -17.14 10.47 -16.07
N ALA A 183 -17.38 9.66 -17.10
CA ALA A 183 -18.11 8.41 -16.96
C ALA A 183 -17.58 7.36 -17.91
N SER A 184 -17.69 6.09 -17.56
CA SER A 184 -17.38 4.97 -18.45
C SER A 184 -18.22 3.76 -18.11
N GLU A 185 -18.60 3.00 -19.14
CA GLU A 185 -19.39 1.78 -18.97
C GLU A 185 -19.04 0.72 -20.03
N PRO A 186 -19.19 -0.57 -19.70
CA PRO A 186 -18.99 -1.65 -20.66
C PRO A 186 -20.13 -1.67 -21.68
N VAL A 187 -19.80 -1.83 -22.96
CA VAL A 187 -20.81 -1.74 -24.03
C VAL A 187 -21.52 -3.05 -24.33
N ASP A 188 -20.97 -4.18 -23.89
CA ASP A 188 -21.49 -5.51 -24.20
C ASP A 188 -21.46 -6.47 -23.00
N GLN A 189 -22.26 -7.53 -23.08
CA GLN A 189 -22.40 -8.51 -22.00
C GLN A 189 -21.08 -9.23 -21.68
N SER A 190 -20.22 -9.45 -22.68
CA SER A 190 -18.88 -10.01 -22.47
C SER A 190 -17.98 -9.11 -21.65
N SER A 191 -18.08 -7.80 -21.85
CA SER A 191 -17.34 -6.79 -21.11
C SER A 191 -17.87 -6.66 -19.69
N ILE A 192 -19.19 -6.73 -19.51
CA ILE A 192 -19.82 -6.83 -18.18
C ILE A 192 -19.28 -8.06 -17.42
N ALA A 193 -19.26 -9.23 -18.06
CA ALA A 193 -18.73 -10.45 -17.45
C ALA A 193 -17.22 -10.34 -17.13
N SER A 194 -16.46 -9.69 -18.01
CA SER A 194 -15.02 -9.44 -17.81
C SER A 194 -14.77 -8.52 -16.62
N VAL A 195 -15.55 -7.44 -16.48
CA VAL A 195 -15.52 -6.56 -15.30
C VAL A 195 -15.92 -7.32 -14.03
N GLY A 196 -16.93 -8.18 -14.11
CA GLY A 196 -17.31 -9.06 -13.00
C GLY A 196 -16.17 -9.99 -12.56
N SER A 197 -15.40 -10.52 -13.53
CA SER A 197 -14.25 -11.39 -13.28
C SER A 197 -13.10 -10.62 -12.63
N ILE A 198 -12.84 -9.40 -13.12
CA ILE A 198 -11.90 -8.44 -12.53
C ILE A 198 -12.25 -8.14 -11.07
N ARG A 199 -13.51 -7.82 -10.76
CA ARG A 199 -13.94 -7.52 -9.38
C ARG A 199 -13.76 -8.71 -8.44
N LYS A 200 -14.18 -9.90 -8.86
CA LYS A 200 -14.00 -11.13 -8.08
C LYS A 200 -12.53 -11.39 -7.79
N PHE A 201 -11.66 -11.15 -8.77
CA PHE A 201 -10.22 -11.26 -8.58
C PHE A 201 -9.70 -10.29 -7.52
N CYS A 202 -10.07 -9.00 -7.58
CA CYS A 202 -9.65 -8.01 -6.57
C CYS A 202 -10.12 -8.41 -5.16
N GLN A 203 -11.38 -8.81 -5.01
CA GLN A 203 -11.94 -9.25 -3.72
C GLN A 203 -11.22 -10.49 -3.16
N ALA A 204 -10.94 -11.47 -4.03
CA ALA A 204 -10.20 -12.67 -3.65
C ALA A 204 -8.76 -12.34 -3.26
N TYR A 205 -8.09 -11.45 -4.00
CA TYR A 205 -6.73 -11.01 -3.71
C TYR A 205 -6.65 -10.29 -2.36
N GLU A 206 -7.58 -9.38 -2.04
CA GLU A 206 -7.68 -8.74 -0.73
C GLU A 206 -7.86 -9.76 0.40
N THR A 207 -8.74 -10.76 0.18
CA THR A 207 -9.01 -11.83 1.16
C THR A 207 -7.79 -12.75 1.36
N GLU A 208 -7.10 -13.12 0.29
CA GLU A 208 -5.86 -13.92 0.34
C GLU A 208 -4.74 -13.16 1.07
N MET A 209 -4.58 -11.86 0.80
CA MET A 209 -3.60 -11.03 1.52
C MET A 209 -3.96 -10.89 3.01
N ALA A 210 -5.25 -10.71 3.33
CA ALA A 210 -5.71 -10.63 4.72
C ALA A 210 -5.51 -11.95 5.49
N THR A 211 -5.80 -13.10 4.86
CA THR A 211 -5.68 -14.43 5.50
C THR A 211 -4.24 -14.92 5.61
N ALA A 212 -3.38 -14.62 4.62
CA ALA A 212 -1.95 -14.91 4.69
C ALA A 212 -1.25 -14.22 5.88
N SER A 213 -1.83 -13.12 6.38
CA SER A 213 -1.29 -12.31 7.47
C SER A 213 -1.55 -12.88 8.87
N ILE A 214 -2.47 -13.85 9.01
CA ILE A 214 -2.89 -14.39 10.32
C ILE A 214 -2.09 -15.64 10.71
N GLY A 215 -1.46 -16.33 9.75
CA GLY A 215 -0.98 -17.71 9.94
C GLY A 215 0.41 -17.91 10.57
N LYS A 216 1.20 -16.88 10.86
CA LYS A 216 2.59 -17.06 11.37
C LYS A 216 3.06 -15.93 12.29
N LEU A 217 2.58 -15.94 13.52
CA LEU A 217 3.36 -15.40 14.63
C LEU A 217 4.01 -16.59 15.36
N PRO A 218 5.33 -16.58 15.66
CA PRO A 218 5.86 -17.43 16.70
C PRO A 218 5.19 -16.99 17.99
N LEU A 219 4.40 -17.87 18.60
CA LEU A 219 4.14 -17.77 20.03
C LEU A 219 5.51 -17.92 20.70
N VAL A 220 5.96 -16.86 21.36
CA VAL A 220 7.08 -16.95 22.30
C VAL A 220 6.59 -17.89 23.40
N GLU A 221 7.16 -19.09 23.47
CA GLU A 221 6.99 -19.96 24.62
C GLU A 221 7.63 -19.25 25.82
N ASP A 222 6.82 -18.99 26.85
CA ASP A 222 7.27 -18.50 28.14
C ASP A 222 8.16 -19.56 28.79
N ASP A 223 9.49 -19.41 28.67
CA ASP A 223 10.43 -20.09 29.54
C ASP A 223 10.38 -19.41 30.93
N GLN A 224 9.50 -19.93 31.80
CA GLN A 224 9.59 -19.68 33.23
C GLN A 224 10.76 -20.47 33.81
N ASP A 225 11.96 -19.90 33.76
CA ASP A 225 13.08 -20.34 34.59
C ASP A 225 12.85 -19.85 36.03
N SER A 226 12.26 -20.72 36.85
CA SER A 226 12.07 -20.49 38.28
C SER A 226 13.35 -20.85 39.03
N GLY A 227 14.25 -19.87 39.14
CA GLY A 227 15.39 -19.93 40.05
C GLY A 227 14.93 -20.01 41.51
N VAL A 228 15.06 -21.19 42.12
CA VAL A 228 15.06 -21.34 43.58
C VAL A 228 16.50 -21.37 44.06
N ALA A 229 16.88 -20.31 44.76
CA ALA A 229 18.14 -20.17 45.46
C ALA A 229 18.21 -21.11 46.69
N THR A 230 19.34 -21.80 46.85
CA THR A 230 19.79 -22.29 48.16
C THR A 230 21.18 -21.74 48.45
N ALA A 231 21.27 -21.01 49.57
CA ALA A 231 22.47 -20.37 50.08
C ALA A 231 23.41 -21.38 50.77
N PRO A 232 24.71 -21.08 50.91
CA PRO A 232 25.69 -22.02 51.45
C PRO A 232 25.80 -21.95 52.98
N ARG A 233 25.90 -23.11 53.63
CA ARG A 233 26.70 -23.36 54.83
C ARG A 233 27.18 -24.80 54.82
#